data_AF-A0A2P4SP05-F1
#
_entry.id   AF-A0A2P4SP05-F1
#
_cell.length_a   1.000
_cell.length_b   1.000
_cell.length_c   1.000
_cell.angle_alpha   90.00
_cell.angle_beta   90.00
_cell.angle_gamma   90.00
#
_symmetry.space_group_name_H-M   'P 1'
#
loop_
_entity.id
_entity.type
_entity.pdbx_description
1 polymer ?
#
loop_
_entity_poly.entity_id
_entity_poly.type
_entity_poly.pdbx_seq_one_letter_code
_entity_poly.pdbx_strand_id
1 'polypeptide(L)'
;IDIHFVHVKPPRLPEGQSAKPLLMVHGWPGSFYEFYKIIPLLTDPASHGLSSEHVFEVICPSIPGYGFSEAPHKKGFDSVSAASVFYELMLRLGFHEFYAQGGDWGWLICTNLAQIAPNHLKGLHLNLASVTNMGLTHLLSILLGRYLPELFGFQKEDVRRMFPFLKKGLYRILAESGYAHIQATRPDTVGCGLNDSPVGLAAYILEKFSVWTNLEFSNLEDGGLERKFNLDDLLTNIMIYWVSGCIVSSMRFYKENMQKGIGTQKHEKLTVQVPTGIASFPNEVMHTPQAWAQKKYTNIVSFHFMPRGGHFAALEEAELLAEDILQFVGKVEKEQLWTKKRK
;
A
#
# COMPACT_ATOMS: atom_id res chain seq x y z
N ILE A 1 2.23 18.94 14.04
CA ILE A 1 2.58 17.77 13.23
C ILE A 1 3.35 18.28 12.04
N ASP A 2 4.66 18.37 12.22
CA ASP A 2 5.59 18.58 11.12
C ASP A 2 5.69 17.30 10.29
N ILE A 3 5.57 17.43 8.97
CA ILE A 3 5.50 16.31 8.04
C ILE A 3 6.77 16.28 7.21
N HIS A 4 7.52 15.19 7.34
CA HIS A 4 8.58 14.85 6.40
C HIS A 4 7.98 14.28 5.13
N PHE A 5 8.49 14.72 3.98
CA PHE A 5 8.19 14.13 2.69
C PHE A 5 9.36 14.28 1.73
N VAL A 6 9.53 13.28 0.87
CA VAL A 6 10.40 13.37 -0.30
C VAL A 6 9.59 13.96 -1.44
N HIS A 7 10.15 14.96 -2.13
CA HIS A 7 9.53 15.59 -3.30
C HIS A 7 10.52 15.56 -4.47
N VAL A 8 10.22 14.73 -5.46
CA VAL A 8 11.08 14.56 -6.64
C VAL A 8 10.37 15.07 -7.88
N LYS A 9 10.95 16.10 -8.48
CA LYS A 9 10.53 16.64 -9.76
C LYS A 9 11.20 15.88 -10.90
N PRO A 10 10.51 15.68 -12.03
CA PRO A 10 11.13 15.06 -13.19
C PRO A 10 12.31 15.91 -13.69
N PRO A 11 13.47 15.29 -14.00
CA PRO A 11 14.64 16.03 -14.45
C PRO A 11 14.43 16.65 -15.83
N ARG A 12 13.55 16.05 -16.65
CA ARG A 12 13.17 16.51 -17.98
C ARG A 12 11.69 16.24 -18.20
N LEU A 13 11.03 17.15 -18.90
CA LEU A 13 9.67 16.97 -19.39
C LEU A 13 9.68 16.97 -20.92
N PRO A 14 9.01 16.01 -21.58
CA PRO A 14 8.76 16.10 -23.01
C PRO A 14 8.03 17.40 -23.36
N GLU A 15 8.33 17.95 -24.54
CA GLU A 15 7.70 19.18 -25.00
C GLU A 15 6.16 19.04 -25.03
N GLY A 16 5.45 20.03 -24.48
CA GLY A 16 4.00 20.02 -24.39
C GLY A 16 3.40 19.12 -23.30
N GLN A 17 4.21 18.49 -22.45
CA GLN A 17 3.74 17.70 -21.30
C GLN A 17 3.92 18.45 -19.97
N SER A 18 2.98 18.21 -19.05
CA SER A 18 3.10 18.60 -17.64
C SER A 18 3.30 17.35 -16.77
N ALA A 19 4.16 17.46 -15.75
CA ALA A 19 4.32 16.40 -14.76
C ALA A 19 2.98 16.12 -14.05
N LYS A 20 2.67 14.84 -13.86
CA LYS A 20 1.49 14.41 -13.11
C LYS A 20 1.85 14.29 -11.63
N PRO A 21 1.19 15.01 -10.71
CA PRO A 21 1.49 14.86 -9.29
C PRO A 21 1.04 13.49 -8.80
N LEU A 22 1.93 12.76 -8.14
CA LEU A 22 1.68 11.42 -7.61
C LEU A 22 2.08 11.36 -6.13
N LEU A 23 1.09 11.17 -5.27
CA LEU A 23 1.29 10.87 -3.86
C LEU A 23 1.51 9.36 -3.68
N MET A 24 2.65 8.95 -3.12
CA MET A 24 2.94 7.54 -2.81
C MET A 24 3.08 7.36 -1.30
N VAL A 25 2.25 6.52 -0.71
CA VAL A 25 2.18 6.33 0.75
C VAL A 25 2.65 4.93 1.14
N HIS A 26 3.65 4.85 2.00
CA HIS A 26 4.25 3.61 2.49
C HIS A 26 3.41 2.95 3.59
N GLY A 27 3.88 1.81 4.11
CA GLY A 27 3.25 1.09 5.21
C GLY A 27 4.14 0.87 6.44
N TRP A 28 3.81 -0.16 7.21
CA TRP A 28 4.61 -0.73 8.29
C TRP A 28 5.01 -2.17 7.93
N PRO A 29 6.24 -2.64 8.23
CA PRO A 29 7.35 -1.93 8.86
C PRO A 29 8.25 -1.21 7.84
N GLY A 30 7.68 -0.74 6.75
CA GLY A 30 8.38 0.01 5.72
C GLY A 30 8.52 1.51 6.03
N SER A 31 8.96 2.27 5.04
CA SER A 31 9.17 3.71 5.13
C SER A 31 9.15 4.34 3.74
N PHE A 32 9.28 5.66 3.64
CA PHE A 32 9.39 6.35 2.34
C PHE A 32 10.55 5.80 1.48
N TYR A 33 11.54 5.13 2.07
CA TYR A 33 12.66 4.52 1.35
C TYR A 33 12.24 3.35 0.44
N GLU A 34 11.09 2.71 0.70
CA GLU A 34 10.56 1.68 -0.20
C GLU A 34 10.40 2.18 -1.65
N PHE A 35 10.21 3.49 -1.81
CA PHE A 35 10.02 4.11 -3.11
C PHE A 35 11.34 4.54 -3.80
N TYR A 36 12.49 4.38 -3.15
CA TYR A 36 13.76 4.90 -3.66
C TYR A 36 14.09 4.39 -5.07
N LYS A 37 13.83 3.10 -5.34
CA LYS A 37 14.08 2.46 -6.63
C LYS A 37 13.03 2.78 -7.69
N ILE A 38 11.78 3.01 -7.31
CA ILE A 38 10.68 3.26 -8.25
C ILE A 38 10.58 4.73 -8.67
N ILE A 39 11.03 5.67 -7.84
CA ILE A 39 10.96 7.10 -8.14
C ILE A 39 11.59 7.43 -9.51
N PRO A 40 12.84 7.02 -9.84
CA PRO A 40 13.44 7.32 -11.14
C PRO A 40 12.64 6.78 -12.32
N LEU A 41 12.00 5.62 -12.16
CA LEU A 41 11.17 4.99 -13.20
C LEU A 41 9.90 5.80 -13.51
N LEU A 42 9.42 6.59 -12.55
CA LEU A 42 8.22 7.41 -12.68
C LEU A 42 8.54 8.86 -13.06
N THR A 43 9.67 9.39 -12.59
CA THR A 43 10.09 10.78 -12.84
C THR A 43 10.91 10.93 -14.12
N ASP A 44 11.59 9.88 -14.59
CA ASP A 44 12.34 9.85 -15.85
C ASP A 44 12.17 8.51 -16.60
N PRO A 45 10.93 8.12 -16.95
CA PRO A 45 10.67 6.80 -17.54
C PRO A 45 11.48 6.53 -18.81
N ALA A 46 11.73 7.55 -19.64
CA ALA A 46 12.46 7.40 -20.90
C ALA A 46 13.89 6.91 -20.70
N SER A 47 14.63 7.47 -19.73
CA SER A 47 16.00 7.06 -19.41
C SER A 47 16.07 5.64 -18.83
N HIS A 48 14.93 5.10 -18.39
CA HIS A 48 14.80 3.76 -17.82
C HIS A 48 14.10 2.77 -18.75
N GLY A 49 13.92 3.10 -20.04
CA GLY A 49 13.32 2.20 -21.03
C GLY A 49 11.79 2.01 -20.90
N LEU A 50 11.13 2.85 -20.10
CA LEU A 50 9.68 2.86 -19.92
C LEU A 50 9.02 3.91 -20.82
N SER A 51 7.71 3.76 -21.03
CA SER A 51 6.92 4.72 -21.79
C SER A 51 6.94 6.11 -21.15
N SER A 52 7.31 7.14 -21.93
CA SER A 52 7.29 8.55 -21.52
C SER A 52 6.00 9.27 -21.91
N GLU A 53 4.91 8.55 -22.16
CA GLU A 53 3.58 9.14 -22.37
C GLU A 53 3.11 9.89 -21.11
N HIS A 54 3.54 9.42 -19.94
CA HIS A 54 3.23 10.01 -18.65
C HIS A 54 4.50 10.09 -17.81
N VAL A 55 4.77 11.29 -17.28
CA VAL A 55 5.90 11.58 -16.39
C VAL A 55 5.33 12.15 -15.10
N PHE A 56 5.87 11.71 -13.96
CA PHE A 56 5.36 12.07 -12.64
C PHE A 56 6.25 13.07 -11.92
N GLU A 57 5.63 13.88 -11.08
CA GLU A 57 6.25 14.58 -9.96
C GLU A 57 5.81 13.85 -8.70
N VAL A 58 6.75 13.25 -7.97
CA VAL A 58 6.46 12.25 -6.93
C VAL A 58 6.62 12.84 -5.54
N ILE A 59 5.64 12.59 -4.68
CA ILE A 59 5.59 13.03 -3.29
C ILE A 59 5.43 11.79 -2.40
N CYS A 60 6.44 11.50 -1.58
CA CYS A 60 6.45 10.35 -0.65
C CYS A 60 6.54 10.84 0.80
N PRO A 61 5.41 11.08 1.49
CA PRO A 61 5.44 11.49 2.88
C PRO A 61 5.75 10.33 3.82
N SER A 62 6.37 10.63 4.96
CA SER A 62 6.34 9.72 6.11
C SER A 62 5.03 9.88 6.86
N ILE A 63 4.36 8.76 7.17
CA ILE A 63 3.14 8.75 7.99
C ILE A 63 3.44 9.40 9.35
N PRO A 64 2.57 10.25 9.93
CA PRO A 64 2.81 10.82 11.25
C PRO A 64 3.11 9.75 12.31
N GLY A 65 4.25 9.88 12.98
CA GLY A 65 4.78 8.86 13.88
C GLY A 65 5.69 7.81 13.23
N TYR A 66 6.00 7.94 11.93
CA TYR A 66 6.94 7.11 11.18
C TYR A 66 8.10 7.96 10.65
N GLY A 67 9.28 7.35 10.58
CA GLY A 67 10.48 7.96 10.03
C GLY A 67 10.72 9.35 10.63
N PHE A 68 10.79 10.36 9.77
CA PHE A 68 11.08 11.74 10.19
C PHE A 68 9.84 12.63 10.37
N SER A 69 8.62 12.08 10.27
CA SER A 69 7.40 12.84 10.54
C SER A 69 7.08 12.85 12.04
N GLU A 70 6.69 14.01 12.55
CA GLU A 70 6.33 14.20 13.95
C GLU A 70 5.22 13.22 14.38
N ALA A 71 5.37 12.63 15.56
CA ALA A 71 4.34 11.77 16.13
C ALA A 71 3.10 12.58 16.56
N PRO A 72 1.88 12.03 16.40
CA PRO A 72 0.68 12.68 16.92
C PRO A 72 0.72 12.88 18.45
N HIS A 73 0.39 14.09 18.91
CA HIS A 73 0.38 14.46 20.34
C HIS A 73 -0.88 14.05 21.10
N LYS A 74 -1.90 13.55 20.41
CA LYS A 74 -3.18 13.14 20.99
C LYS A 74 -3.67 11.84 20.38
N LYS A 75 -4.47 11.10 21.16
CA LYS A 75 -5.16 9.88 20.71
C LYS A 75 -6.14 10.17 19.58
N GLY A 76 -6.53 9.13 18.86
CA GLY A 76 -7.47 9.20 17.75
C GLY A 76 -6.84 9.52 16.40
N PHE A 77 -5.52 9.52 16.28
CA PHE A 77 -4.84 9.67 14.99
C PHE A 77 -4.87 8.33 14.24
N ASP A 78 -5.91 8.15 13.42
CA ASP A 78 -6.14 6.97 12.58
C ASP A 78 -5.83 7.25 11.10
N SER A 79 -6.11 6.27 10.23
CA SER A 79 -5.91 6.39 8.78
C SER A 79 -6.75 7.48 8.10
N VAL A 80 -7.90 7.86 8.67
CA VAL A 80 -8.72 8.98 8.17
C VAL A 80 -8.04 10.31 8.50
N SER A 81 -7.45 10.40 9.69
CA SER A 81 -6.65 11.56 10.12
C SER A 81 -5.40 11.71 9.25
N ALA A 82 -4.69 10.62 8.96
CA ALA A 82 -3.53 10.62 8.06
C ALA A 82 -3.91 11.02 6.63
N ALA A 83 -5.04 10.53 6.10
CA ALA A 83 -5.55 10.94 4.79
C ALA A 83 -5.83 12.45 4.72
N SER A 84 -6.41 13.02 5.78
CA SER A 84 -6.66 14.47 5.86
C SER A 84 -5.36 15.27 5.90
N VAL A 85 -4.34 14.80 6.62
CA VAL A 85 -3.01 15.44 6.65
C VAL A 85 -2.36 15.41 5.27
N PHE A 86 -2.41 14.29 4.56
CA PHE A 86 -1.82 14.18 3.22
C PHE A 86 -2.61 14.93 2.15
N TYR A 87 -3.92 15.04 2.29
CA TYR A 87 -4.72 15.96 1.46
C TYR A 87 -4.24 17.41 1.60
N GLU A 88 -4.12 17.89 2.84
CA GLU A 88 -3.63 19.23 3.13
C GLU A 88 -2.18 19.43 2.66
N LEU A 89 -1.32 18.41 2.78
CA LEU A 89 0.03 18.45 2.22
C LEU A 89 -0.01 18.71 0.71
N MET A 90 -0.80 17.94 -0.04
CA MET A 90 -0.90 18.09 -1.50
C MET A 90 -1.44 19.46 -1.89
N LEU A 91 -2.46 19.98 -1.18
CA LEU A 91 -2.98 21.33 -1.41
C LEU A 91 -1.93 22.42 -1.13
N ARG A 92 -1.16 22.30 -0.04
CA ARG A 92 -0.09 23.26 0.30
C ARG A 92 1.05 23.26 -0.70
N LEU A 93 1.29 22.13 -1.37
CA LEU A 93 2.23 22.03 -2.49
C LEU A 93 1.65 22.56 -3.82
N GLY A 94 0.38 22.96 -3.84
CA GLY A 94 -0.30 23.53 -5.01
C GLY A 94 -0.96 22.48 -5.91
N PHE A 95 -1.06 21.23 -5.49
CA PHE A 95 -1.66 20.15 -6.27
C PHE A 95 -3.14 19.99 -5.95
N HIS A 96 -3.99 20.48 -6.86
CA HIS A 96 -5.45 20.36 -6.76
C HIS A 96 -6.03 19.16 -7.50
N GLU A 97 -5.30 18.57 -8.44
CA GLU A 97 -5.66 17.31 -9.09
C GLU A 97 -4.41 16.42 -9.12
N PHE A 98 -4.49 15.24 -8.50
CA PHE A 98 -3.33 14.36 -8.36
C PHE A 98 -3.73 12.88 -8.34
N TYR A 99 -2.74 12.01 -8.49
CA TYR A 99 -2.88 10.56 -8.33
C TYR A 99 -2.41 10.14 -6.94
N ALA A 100 -2.98 9.06 -6.42
CA ALA A 100 -2.54 8.47 -5.15
C ALA A 100 -2.20 6.99 -5.35
N GLN A 101 -1.10 6.54 -4.73
CA GLN A 101 -0.64 5.16 -4.74
C GLN A 101 -0.34 4.69 -3.31
N GLY A 102 -0.69 3.45 -2.98
CA GLY A 102 -0.30 2.87 -1.69
C GLY A 102 -0.54 1.38 -1.54
N GLY A 103 0.32 0.74 -0.72
CA GLY A 103 0.16 -0.60 -0.17
C GLY A 103 0.04 -0.55 1.36
N ASP A 104 -0.23 -1.66 2.04
CA ASP A 104 -0.31 -1.72 3.52
C ASP A 104 -1.15 -0.59 4.15
N TRP A 105 -0.62 0.19 5.11
CA TRP A 105 -1.32 1.38 5.63
C TRP A 105 -1.55 2.45 4.57
N GLY A 106 -0.64 2.61 3.62
CA GLY A 106 -0.80 3.48 2.47
C GLY A 106 -2.02 3.12 1.62
N TRP A 107 -2.37 1.83 1.48
CA TRP A 107 -3.62 1.42 0.85
C TRP A 107 -4.83 2.02 1.56
N LEU A 108 -4.89 1.88 2.89
CA LEU A 108 -6.03 2.35 3.66
C LEU A 108 -6.09 3.88 3.69
N ILE A 109 -4.95 4.55 3.81
CA ILE A 109 -4.84 6.02 3.80
C ILE A 109 -5.26 6.57 2.43
N CYS A 110 -4.74 6.05 1.33
CA CYS A 110 -5.10 6.48 -0.01
C CYS A 110 -6.57 6.16 -0.35
N THR A 111 -7.10 5.05 0.15
CA THR A 111 -8.53 4.72 0.06
C THR A 111 -9.39 5.76 0.79
N ASN A 112 -9.05 6.12 2.02
CA ASN A 112 -9.76 7.16 2.77
C ASN A 112 -9.63 8.53 2.11
N LEU A 113 -8.47 8.85 1.54
CA LEU A 113 -8.26 10.07 0.78
C LEU A 113 -9.19 10.15 -0.44
N ALA A 114 -9.35 9.05 -1.17
CA ALA A 114 -10.29 8.96 -2.30
C ALA A 114 -11.76 9.08 -1.90
N GLN A 115 -12.09 8.83 -0.63
CA GLN A 115 -13.44 9.04 -0.09
C GLN A 115 -13.66 10.48 0.39
N ILE A 116 -12.64 11.09 1.01
CA ILE A 116 -12.74 12.45 1.58
C ILE A 116 -12.67 13.51 0.48
N ALA A 117 -11.80 13.32 -0.51
CA ALA A 117 -11.53 14.31 -1.56
C ALA A 117 -11.61 13.70 -2.98
N PRO A 118 -12.73 13.05 -3.37
CA PRO A 118 -12.84 12.37 -4.65
C PRO A 118 -12.66 13.30 -5.86
N ASN A 119 -12.99 14.59 -5.72
CA ASN A 119 -12.85 15.58 -6.79
C ASN A 119 -11.39 16.01 -7.03
N HIS A 120 -10.49 15.78 -6.08
CA HIS A 120 -9.08 16.12 -6.19
C HIS A 120 -8.21 14.92 -6.61
N LEU A 121 -8.76 13.70 -6.57
CA LEU A 121 -8.04 12.50 -6.98
C LEU A 121 -8.44 12.09 -8.39
N LYS A 122 -7.49 12.19 -9.32
CA LYS A 122 -7.67 11.72 -10.71
C LYS A 122 -7.74 10.21 -10.81
N GLY A 123 -7.01 9.51 -9.94
CA GLY A 123 -6.96 8.06 -9.90
C GLY A 123 -6.29 7.53 -8.64
N LEU A 124 -6.72 6.35 -8.20
CA LEU A 124 -6.21 5.61 -7.06
C LEU A 124 -5.55 4.31 -7.54
N HIS A 125 -4.25 4.13 -7.29
CA HIS A 125 -3.54 2.89 -7.59
C HIS A 125 -3.17 2.16 -6.31
N LEU A 126 -3.42 0.86 -6.25
CA LEU A 126 -3.23 0.06 -5.04
C LEU A 126 -2.47 -1.22 -5.35
N ASN A 127 -1.50 -1.59 -4.51
CA ASN A 127 -0.86 -2.92 -4.55
C ASN A 127 -1.30 -3.83 -3.39
N LEU A 128 -2.14 -3.33 -2.49
CA LEU A 128 -2.89 -4.10 -1.52
C LEU A 128 -4.34 -3.59 -1.57
N ALA A 129 -5.31 -4.49 -1.52
CA ALA A 129 -6.71 -4.12 -1.34
C ALA A 129 -7.36 -5.14 -0.42
N SER A 130 -7.87 -4.71 0.73
CA SER A 130 -8.63 -5.58 1.64
C SER A 130 -10.09 -5.15 1.73
N VAL A 131 -10.97 -6.12 1.96
CA VAL A 131 -12.41 -5.90 2.12
C VAL A 131 -12.80 -6.36 3.51
N THR A 132 -13.05 -5.41 4.41
CA THR A 132 -13.35 -5.70 5.83
C THR A 132 -14.83 -6.01 6.09
N ASN A 133 -15.73 -5.74 5.14
CA ASN A 133 -17.16 -6.01 5.28
C ASN A 133 -17.57 -7.33 4.62
N MET A 134 -17.45 -8.43 5.36
CA MET A 134 -17.80 -9.78 4.87
C MET A 134 -19.28 -10.11 5.09
N GLY A 135 -20.12 -9.78 4.11
CA GLY A 135 -21.52 -10.24 4.07
C GLY A 135 -21.70 -11.72 3.67
N LEU A 136 -22.94 -12.20 3.67
CA LEU A 136 -23.33 -13.58 3.32
C LEU A 136 -22.74 -14.05 1.98
N THR A 137 -22.66 -13.17 0.98
CA THR A 137 -22.09 -13.49 -0.34
C THR A 137 -20.60 -13.85 -0.27
N HIS A 138 -19.82 -13.23 0.62
CA HIS A 138 -18.42 -13.59 0.82
C HIS A 138 -18.30 -14.96 1.49
N LEU A 139 -19.11 -15.21 2.52
CA LEU A 139 -19.13 -16.51 3.20
C LEU A 139 -19.47 -17.64 2.22
N LEU A 140 -20.51 -17.47 1.40
CA LEU A 140 -20.85 -18.43 0.35
C LEU A 140 -19.72 -18.59 -0.66
N SER A 141 -19.05 -17.51 -1.08
CA SER A 141 -17.90 -17.61 -1.98
C SER A 141 -16.69 -18.34 -1.37
N ILE A 142 -16.50 -18.25 -0.05
CA ILE A 142 -15.45 -19.00 0.66
C ILE A 142 -15.81 -20.50 0.73
N LEU A 143 -17.08 -20.84 0.92
CA LEU A 143 -17.50 -22.25 1.02
C LEU A 143 -17.58 -22.92 -0.35
N LEU A 144 -18.14 -22.22 -1.34
CA LEU A 144 -18.50 -22.78 -2.64
C LEU A 144 -17.58 -22.35 -3.78
N GLY A 145 -16.78 -21.29 -3.61
CA GLY A 145 -15.96 -20.72 -4.69
C GLY A 145 -14.85 -21.63 -5.22
N ARG A 146 -14.46 -22.67 -4.48
CA ARG A 146 -13.59 -23.74 -5.01
C ARG A 146 -14.30 -24.59 -6.07
N TYR A 147 -15.59 -24.82 -5.90
CA TYR A 147 -16.39 -25.73 -6.73
C TYR A 147 -17.15 -24.97 -7.84
N LEU A 148 -17.57 -23.74 -7.55
CA LEU A 148 -18.36 -22.87 -8.43
C LEU A 148 -17.69 -21.49 -8.56
N PRO A 149 -16.44 -21.39 -9.08
CA PRO A 149 -15.70 -20.14 -9.10
C PRO A 149 -16.37 -19.04 -9.93
N GLU A 150 -16.91 -19.40 -11.10
CA GLU A 150 -17.55 -18.45 -12.02
C GLU A 150 -18.77 -17.77 -11.40
N LEU A 151 -19.53 -18.47 -10.54
CA LEU A 151 -20.69 -17.92 -9.83
C LEU A 151 -20.33 -16.73 -8.94
N PHE A 152 -19.11 -16.70 -8.42
CA PHE A 152 -18.61 -15.64 -7.53
C PHE A 152 -17.64 -14.69 -8.22
N GLY A 153 -17.50 -14.79 -9.55
CA GLY A 153 -16.56 -13.97 -10.32
C GLY A 153 -15.09 -14.27 -10.03
N PHE A 154 -14.77 -15.49 -9.54
CA PHE A 154 -13.39 -15.90 -9.30
C PHE A 154 -12.72 -16.35 -10.58
N GLN A 155 -11.52 -15.83 -10.82
CA GLN A 155 -10.62 -16.29 -11.85
C GLN A 155 -9.83 -17.50 -11.34
N LYS A 156 -9.20 -18.26 -12.25
CA LYS A 156 -8.39 -19.43 -11.88
C LYS A 156 -7.32 -19.11 -10.83
N GLU A 157 -6.73 -17.91 -10.95
CA GLU A 157 -5.70 -17.43 -10.04
C GLU A 157 -6.25 -17.12 -8.64
N ASP A 158 -7.48 -16.60 -8.53
CA ASP A 158 -8.15 -16.40 -7.24
C ASP A 158 -8.33 -17.75 -6.53
N VAL A 159 -8.81 -18.76 -7.25
CA VAL A 159 -8.99 -20.10 -6.67
C VAL A 159 -7.65 -20.67 -6.20
N ARG A 160 -6.59 -20.52 -7.01
CA ARG A 160 -5.24 -20.99 -6.69
C ARG A 160 -4.68 -20.32 -5.44
N ARG A 161 -4.85 -19.01 -5.28
CA ARG A 161 -4.31 -18.23 -4.16
C ARG A 161 -5.14 -18.38 -2.88
N MET A 162 -6.46 -18.51 -2.99
CA MET A 162 -7.34 -18.59 -1.83
C MET A 162 -7.52 -19.99 -1.26
N PHE A 163 -7.48 -21.05 -2.09
CA PHE A 163 -7.89 -22.39 -1.65
C PHE A 163 -6.71 -23.36 -1.46
N PRO A 164 -6.76 -24.26 -0.44
CA PRO A 164 -7.82 -24.40 0.56
C PRO A 164 -7.83 -23.26 1.59
N PHE A 165 -9.00 -22.61 1.75
CA PHE A 165 -9.13 -21.35 2.49
C PHE A 165 -8.80 -21.46 3.98
N LEU A 166 -9.12 -22.60 4.61
CA LEU A 166 -8.76 -22.84 6.01
C LEU A 166 -7.23 -22.73 6.24
N LYS A 167 -6.42 -23.29 5.34
CA LYS A 167 -4.96 -23.23 5.45
C LYS A 167 -4.41 -21.89 4.98
N LYS A 168 -4.78 -21.46 3.76
CA LYS A 168 -4.19 -20.28 3.10
C LYS A 168 -4.73 -18.94 3.58
N GLY A 169 -5.99 -18.89 4.00
CA GLY A 169 -6.63 -17.71 4.55
C GLY A 169 -6.58 -17.71 6.08
N LEU A 170 -7.32 -18.61 6.72
CA LEU A 170 -7.55 -18.52 8.17
C LEU A 170 -6.30 -18.83 9.01
N TYR A 171 -5.69 -20.00 8.84
CA TYR A 171 -4.51 -20.40 9.63
C TYR A 171 -3.33 -19.45 9.40
N ARG A 172 -3.10 -19.05 8.14
CA ARG A 172 -2.05 -18.07 7.80
C ARG A 172 -2.27 -16.74 8.52
N ILE A 173 -3.48 -16.17 8.49
CA ILE A 173 -3.77 -14.92 9.20
C ILE A 173 -3.53 -15.09 10.71
N LEU A 174 -3.94 -16.21 11.31
CA LEU A 174 -3.71 -16.45 12.73
C LEU A 174 -2.21 -16.55 13.07
N ALA A 175 -1.44 -17.27 12.27
CA ALA A 175 0.01 -17.42 12.48
C ALA A 175 0.76 -16.09 12.31
N GLU A 176 0.37 -15.27 11.33
CA GLU A 176 1.12 -14.08 10.93
C GLU A 176 0.66 -12.77 11.60
N SER A 177 -0.46 -12.76 12.34
CA SER A 177 -1.04 -11.54 12.91
C SER A 177 -0.60 -11.21 14.35
N GLY A 178 0.32 -11.99 14.93
CA GLY A 178 0.82 -11.77 16.29
C GLY A 178 1.39 -10.37 16.52
N TYR A 179 2.17 -9.86 15.56
CA TYR A 179 2.72 -8.51 15.58
C TYR A 179 1.59 -7.45 15.63
N ALA A 180 0.57 -7.58 14.79
CA ALA A 180 -0.53 -6.63 14.69
C ALA A 180 -1.35 -6.63 15.99
N HIS A 181 -1.54 -7.79 16.61
CA HIS A 181 -2.28 -7.90 17.87
C HIS A 181 -1.56 -7.18 19.03
N ILE A 182 -0.26 -7.41 19.22
CA ILE A 182 0.48 -6.74 20.30
C ILE A 182 0.61 -5.23 20.05
N GLN A 183 0.79 -4.80 18.80
CA GLN A 183 0.85 -3.38 18.44
C GLN A 183 -0.50 -2.67 18.58
N ALA A 184 -1.60 -3.35 18.25
CA ALA A 184 -2.94 -2.82 18.41
C ALA A 184 -3.35 -2.64 19.89
N THR A 185 -2.71 -3.35 20.82
CA THR A 185 -3.13 -3.38 22.23
C THR A 185 -2.13 -2.71 23.17
N ARG A 186 -0.84 -3.02 23.04
CA ARG A 186 0.25 -2.60 23.94
C ARG A 186 1.49 -2.10 23.15
N PRO A 187 1.34 -1.14 22.22
CA PRO A 187 2.44 -0.66 21.38
C PRO A 187 3.58 -0.06 22.22
N ASP A 188 3.25 0.73 23.25
CA ASP A 188 4.20 1.31 24.20
C ASP A 188 4.95 0.27 25.05
N THR A 189 4.45 -0.95 25.19
CA THR A 189 5.15 -2.02 25.92
C THR A 189 6.16 -2.72 25.03
N VAL A 190 5.70 -3.22 23.87
CA VAL A 190 6.60 -3.95 22.94
C VAL A 190 7.65 -3.01 22.34
N GLY A 191 7.28 -1.76 22.05
CA GLY A 191 8.19 -0.80 21.42
C GLY A 191 9.32 -0.32 22.34
N CYS A 192 9.20 -0.42 23.67
CA CYS A 192 10.31 -0.10 24.58
C CYS A 192 11.55 -0.95 24.30
N GLY A 193 11.39 -2.28 24.19
CA GLY A 193 12.51 -3.18 23.90
C GLY A 193 13.09 -2.97 22.50
N LEU A 194 12.24 -2.61 21.53
CA LEU A 194 12.67 -2.35 20.15
C LEU A 194 13.44 -1.03 20.01
N ASN A 195 13.12 -0.01 20.80
CA ASN A 195 13.90 1.24 20.82
C ASN A 195 15.23 1.11 21.59
N ASP A 196 15.34 0.17 22.51
CA ASP A 196 16.55 -0.03 23.33
C ASP A 196 17.55 -1.00 22.68
N SER A 197 17.07 -1.96 21.89
CA SER A 197 17.90 -3.00 21.26
C SER A 197 17.90 -2.90 19.73
N PRO A 198 19.03 -2.53 19.09
CA PRO A 198 19.11 -2.46 17.63
C PRO A 198 18.96 -3.84 16.99
N VAL A 199 19.44 -4.90 17.65
CA VAL A 199 19.25 -6.29 17.21
C VAL A 199 17.79 -6.70 17.34
N GLY A 200 17.12 -6.29 18.42
CA GLY A 200 15.69 -6.53 18.61
C GLY A 200 14.83 -5.85 17.53
N LEU A 201 15.13 -4.58 17.23
CA LEU A 201 14.48 -3.84 16.15
C LEU A 201 14.70 -4.51 14.79
N ALA A 202 15.96 -4.81 14.47
CA ALA A 202 16.32 -5.44 13.19
C ALA A 202 15.60 -6.78 13.02
N ALA A 203 15.64 -7.67 14.02
CA ALA A 203 14.94 -8.96 13.94
C ALA A 203 13.43 -8.81 13.74
N TYR A 204 12.80 -7.88 14.46
CA TYR A 204 11.36 -7.64 14.41
C TYR A 204 10.89 -7.09 13.04
N ILE A 205 11.72 -6.28 12.38
CA ILE A 205 11.44 -5.73 11.05
C ILE A 205 11.81 -6.71 9.93
N LEU A 206 13.01 -7.31 9.99
CA LEU A 206 13.53 -8.19 8.93
C LEU A 206 12.68 -9.44 8.76
N GLU A 207 12.11 -9.99 9.83
CA GLU A 207 11.19 -11.12 9.73
C GLU A 207 10.03 -10.82 8.77
N LYS A 208 9.53 -9.58 8.73
CA LYS A 208 8.47 -9.18 7.78
C LYS A 208 8.99 -9.09 6.35
N PHE A 209 10.19 -8.55 6.13
CA PHE A 209 10.84 -8.56 4.81
C PHE A 209 11.12 -9.97 4.29
N SER A 210 11.29 -10.96 5.18
CA SER A 210 11.34 -12.37 4.79
C SER A 210 9.95 -12.89 4.40
N VAL A 211 9.05 -12.99 5.37
CA VAL A 211 7.80 -13.76 5.25
C VAL A 211 6.79 -13.11 4.31
N TRP A 212 6.77 -11.77 4.21
CA TRP A 212 5.85 -11.05 3.34
C TRP A 212 6.35 -10.89 1.90
N THR A 213 7.61 -11.23 1.64
CA THR A 213 8.17 -11.34 0.29
C THR A 213 7.84 -12.68 -0.31
N ASN A 214 8.05 -13.75 0.46
CA ASN A 214 7.62 -15.09 0.11
C ASN A 214 7.47 -15.93 1.37
N LEU A 215 6.30 -16.53 1.56
CA LEU A 215 6.01 -17.35 2.73
C LEU A 215 6.97 -18.52 2.90
N GLU A 216 7.48 -19.08 1.79
CA GLU A 216 8.44 -20.20 1.85
C GLU A 216 9.78 -19.79 2.45
N PHE A 217 10.08 -18.49 2.56
CA PHE A 217 11.33 -18.01 3.16
C PHE A 217 11.38 -18.26 4.67
N SER A 218 10.25 -18.45 5.35
CA SER A 218 10.21 -18.84 6.76
C SER A 218 10.85 -20.21 7.03
N ASN A 219 10.99 -21.04 5.98
CA ASN A 219 11.58 -22.38 6.07
C ASN A 219 13.10 -22.37 5.80
N LEU A 220 13.67 -21.21 5.47
CA LEU A 220 15.09 -21.05 5.19
C LEU A 220 15.84 -20.62 6.45
N GLU A 221 17.05 -21.14 6.64
CA GLU A 221 17.90 -20.82 7.80
C GLU A 221 18.28 -19.32 7.86
N ASP A 222 18.49 -18.70 6.69
CA ASP A 222 18.83 -17.29 6.54
C ASP A 222 17.59 -16.38 6.37
N GLY A 223 16.39 -16.94 6.44
CA GLY A 223 15.13 -16.23 6.16
C GLY A 223 15.02 -15.69 4.73
N GLY A 224 15.89 -16.07 3.80
CA GLY A 224 15.85 -15.62 2.40
C GLY A 224 15.94 -14.10 2.19
N LEU A 225 16.46 -13.34 3.16
CA LEU A 225 16.45 -11.86 3.16
C LEU A 225 17.13 -11.24 1.93
N GLU A 226 18.24 -11.85 1.48
CA GLU A 226 19.04 -11.33 0.36
C GLU A 226 18.57 -11.84 -1.02
N ARG A 227 17.50 -12.63 -1.09
CA ARG A 227 17.00 -13.16 -2.37
C ARG A 227 16.38 -12.07 -3.26
N LYS A 228 15.87 -11.00 -2.65
CA LYS A 228 15.13 -9.93 -3.31
C LYS A 228 15.60 -8.52 -2.96
N PHE A 229 16.27 -8.38 -1.82
CA PHE A 229 16.82 -7.11 -1.36
C PHE A 229 18.32 -7.28 -1.17
N ASN A 230 19.08 -6.19 -1.24
CA ASN A 230 20.42 -6.19 -0.68
C ASN A 230 20.34 -5.77 0.80
N LEU A 231 21.39 -6.08 1.57
CA LEU A 231 21.43 -5.73 2.99
C LEU A 231 21.40 -4.23 3.24
N ASP A 232 21.98 -3.41 2.34
CA ASP A 232 21.99 -1.96 2.50
C ASP A 232 20.58 -1.37 2.44
N ASP A 233 19.70 -1.88 1.58
CA ASP A 233 18.30 -1.47 1.49
C ASP A 233 17.54 -1.81 2.78
N LEU A 234 17.73 -3.04 3.27
CA LEU A 234 17.08 -3.53 4.48
C LEU A 234 17.57 -2.74 5.71
N LEU A 235 18.88 -2.55 5.84
CA LEU A 235 19.49 -1.79 6.92
C LEU A 235 19.14 -0.31 6.82
N THR A 236 19.02 0.27 5.63
CA THR A 236 18.56 1.65 5.47
C THR A 236 17.15 1.84 6.02
N ASN A 237 16.22 0.93 5.70
CA ASN A 237 14.89 0.97 6.29
C ASN A 237 14.94 0.83 7.82
N ILE A 238 15.72 -0.10 8.37
CA ILE A 238 15.90 -0.26 9.82
C ILE A 238 16.49 1.01 10.46
N MET A 239 17.49 1.63 9.83
CA MET A 239 18.15 2.83 10.32
C MET A 239 17.21 4.02 10.38
N ILE A 240 16.24 4.11 9.46
CA ILE A 240 15.18 5.13 9.53
C ILE A 240 14.37 4.96 10.82
N TYR A 241 14.00 3.74 11.21
CA TYR A 241 13.31 3.48 12.49
C TYR A 241 14.22 3.72 13.70
N TRP A 242 15.47 3.26 13.64
CA TRP A 242 16.43 3.35 14.74
C TRP A 242 16.78 4.80 15.09
N VAL A 243 17.21 5.58 14.08
CA VAL A 243 17.69 6.96 14.29
C VAL A 243 16.55 7.91 14.67
N SER A 244 15.34 7.68 14.15
CA SER A 244 14.17 8.48 14.52
C SER A 244 13.54 8.06 15.86
N GLY A 245 13.87 6.87 16.38
CA GLY A 245 13.22 6.29 17.57
C GLY A 245 11.71 6.05 17.39
N CYS A 246 11.24 5.94 16.14
CA CYS A 246 9.81 6.01 15.81
C CYS A 246 9.04 4.69 15.96
N ILE A 247 9.66 3.59 16.41
CA ILE A 247 8.98 2.28 16.43
C ILE A 247 7.76 2.27 17.35
N VAL A 248 7.81 2.95 18.50
CA VAL A 248 6.65 3.05 19.41
C VAL A 248 5.53 3.87 18.74
N SER A 249 5.85 5.02 18.16
CA SER A 249 4.86 5.89 17.52
C SER A 249 4.24 5.25 16.28
N SER A 250 5.02 4.49 15.50
CA SER A 250 4.51 3.76 14.35
C SER A 250 3.51 2.68 14.75
N MET A 251 3.83 1.93 15.83
CA MET A 251 2.95 0.89 16.37
C MET A 251 1.67 1.45 17.00
N ARG A 252 1.69 2.67 17.56
CA ARG A 252 0.45 3.33 18.03
C ARG A 252 -0.58 3.50 16.92
N PHE A 253 -0.15 3.58 15.65
CA PHE A 253 -1.07 3.64 14.51
C PHE A 253 -1.94 2.38 14.38
N TYR A 254 -1.42 1.19 14.69
CA TYR A 254 -2.21 -0.04 14.78
C TYR A 254 -3.29 0.09 15.85
N LYS A 255 -2.92 0.57 17.04
CA LYS A 255 -3.87 0.77 18.14
C LYS A 255 -4.98 1.73 17.77
N GLU A 256 -4.66 2.86 17.16
CA GLU A 256 -5.68 3.85 16.80
C GLU A 256 -6.65 3.35 15.73
N ASN A 257 -6.16 2.56 14.75
CA ASN A 257 -7.00 2.00 13.69
C ASN A 257 -7.78 0.74 14.11
N MET A 258 -7.24 -0.10 14.99
CA MET A 258 -7.81 -1.41 15.33
C MET A 258 -8.58 -1.45 16.66
N GLN A 259 -8.39 -0.49 17.58
CA GLN A 259 -9.03 -0.50 18.91
C GLN A 259 -10.57 -0.51 18.86
N LYS A 260 -11.18 0.01 17.79
CA LYS A 260 -12.64 0.06 17.62
C LYS A 260 -13.22 -1.23 17.03
N GLY A 261 -12.36 -2.17 16.63
CA GLY A 261 -12.72 -3.39 15.92
C GLY A 261 -12.74 -3.21 14.41
N ILE A 262 -12.28 -4.23 13.68
CA ILE A 262 -12.29 -4.29 12.21
C ILE A 262 -13.74 -4.35 11.69
N GLY A 263 -14.06 -3.61 10.63
CA GLY A 263 -15.39 -3.60 10.01
C GLY A 263 -16.46 -2.77 10.75
N THR A 264 -16.09 -2.12 11.86
CA THR A 264 -17.00 -1.33 12.68
C THR A 264 -17.08 0.14 12.28
N GLN A 265 -16.08 0.64 11.56
CA GLN A 265 -15.91 2.05 11.27
C GLN A 265 -16.76 2.47 10.06
N LYS A 266 -17.28 3.71 10.08
CA LYS A 266 -18.15 4.20 9.01
C LYS A 266 -17.46 4.21 7.64
N HIS A 267 -16.20 4.64 7.59
CA HIS A 267 -15.43 4.75 6.35
C HIS A 267 -15.20 3.39 5.67
N GLU A 268 -15.20 2.29 6.42
CA GLU A 268 -15.08 0.93 5.88
C GLU A 268 -16.27 0.56 4.99
N LYS A 269 -17.46 1.09 5.27
CA LYS A 269 -18.69 0.86 4.49
C LYS A 269 -18.85 1.79 3.29
N LEU A 270 -18.17 2.92 3.28
CA LEU A 270 -18.23 3.88 2.16
C LEU A 270 -17.52 3.30 0.93
N THR A 271 -18.09 3.49 -0.26
CA THR A 271 -17.47 3.08 -1.52
C THR A 271 -16.51 4.13 -2.05
N VAL A 272 -15.64 3.74 -2.98
CA VAL A 272 -14.72 4.60 -3.73
C VAL A 272 -15.16 4.61 -5.19
N GLN A 273 -15.45 5.80 -5.71
CA GLN A 273 -15.88 6.01 -7.10
C GLN A 273 -14.76 6.53 -8.01
N VAL A 274 -13.66 7.00 -7.43
CA VAL A 274 -12.44 7.41 -8.15
C VAL A 274 -11.93 6.24 -9.02
N PRO A 275 -11.50 6.49 -10.28
CA PRO A 275 -10.89 5.45 -11.11
C PRO A 275 -9.78 4.72 -10.35
N THR A 276 -9.91 3.40 -10.21
CA THR A 276 -9.04 2.59 -9.35
C THR A 276 -8.28 1.54 -10.16
N GLY A 277 -6.96 1.47 -9.95
CA GLY A 277 -6.09 0.40 -10.43
C GLY A 277 -5.62 -0.49 -9.29
N ILE A 278 -5.57 -1.81 -9.50
CA ILE A 278 -5.09 -2.78 -8.51
C ILE A 278 -4.04 -3.71 -9.12
N ALA A 279 -2.84 -3.69 -8.55
CA ALA A 279 -1.76 -4.65 -8.83
C ALA A 279 -1.80 -5.78 -7.80
N SER A 280 -2.18 -6.98 -8.21
CA SER A 280 -2.33 -8.15 -7.33
C SER A 280 -1.07 -9.03 -7.34
N PHE A 281 -0.14 -8.73 -6.43
CA PHE A 281 1.10 -9.48 -6.25
C PHE A 281 0.87 -10.89 -5.69
N PRO A 282 1.59 -11.93 -6.18
CA PRO A 282 1.31 -13.32 -5.85
C PRO A 282 1.59 -13.71 -4.41
N ASN A 283 2.59 -13.09 -3.78
CA ASN A 283 3.00 -13.42 -2.42
C ASN A 283 2.48 -12.42 -1.37
N GLU A 284 1.56 -11.53 -1.75
CA GLU A 284 0.92 -10.60 -0.82
C GLU A 284 0.33 -11.32 0.41
N VAL A 285 0.32 -10.63 1.56
CA VAL A 285 -0.15 -11.14 2.85
C VAL A 285 -1.61 -11.57 2.79
N MET A 286 -2.40 -10.90 1.95
CA MET A 286 -3.81 -11.21 1.68
C MET A 286 -4.11 -11.09 0.19
N HIS A 287 -4.67 -12.15 -0.38
CA HIS A 287 -5.21 -12.12 -1.74
C HIS A 287 -6.67 -11.71 -1.73
N THR A 288 -7.01 -10.67 -2.49
CA THR A 288 -8.39 -10.19 -2.66
C THR A 288 -8.81 -10.31 -4.12
N PRO A 289 -9.78 -11.18 -4.44
CA PRO A 289 -10.34 -11.27 -5.78
C PRO A 289 -10.93 -9.94 -6.26
N GLN A 290 -10.87 -9.69 -7.56
CA GLN A 290 -11.46 -8.49 -8.15
C GLN A 290 -12.95 -8.35 -7.80
N ALA A 291 -13.71 -9.45 -7.84
CA ALA A 291 -15.14 -9.48 -7.50
C ALA A 291 -15.42 -9.03 -6.04
N TRP A 292 -14.47 -9.24 -5.12
CA TRP A 292 -14.57 -8.73 -3.76
C TRP A 292 -14.20 -7.26 -3.71
N ALA A 293 -13.08 -6.87 -4.33
CA ALA A 293 -12.62 -5.49 -4.39
C ALA A 293 -13.68 -4.55 -4.99
N GLN A 294 -14.42 -4.99 -6.01
CA GLN A 294 -15.48 -4.21 -6.68
C GLN A 294 -16.59 -3.71 -5.73
N LYS A 295 -16.81 -4.37 -4.58
CA LYS A 295 -17.78 -3.90 -3.58
C LYS A 295 -17.32 -2.62 -2.88
N LYS A 296 -16.01 -2.41 -2.77
CA LYS A 296 -15.41 -1.22 -2.17
C LYS A 296 -15.06 -0.18 -3.25
N TYR A 297 -14.41 -0.61 -4.32
CA TYR A 297 -13.99 0.23 -5.43
C TYR A 297 -14.95 0.01 -6.60
N THR A 298 -15.92 0.90 -6.77
CA THR A 298 -16.99 0.70 -7.76
C THR A 298 -16.56 1.05 -9.18
N ASN A 299 -15.37 1.63 -9.35
CA ASN A 299 -14.80 2.04 -10.63
C ASN A 299 -13.36 1.49 -10.81
N ILE A 300 -13.23 0.16 -10.86
CA ILE A 300 -11.93 -0.48 -11.14
C ILE A 300 -11.69 -0.46 -12.66
N VAL A 301 -10.70 0.32 -13.10
CA VAL A 301 -10.33 0.46 -14.52
C VAL A 301 -9.19 -0.48 -14.93
N SER A 302 -8.40 -0.97 -13.96
CA SER A 302 -7.37 -1.99 -14.16
C SER A 302 -7.24 -2.89 -12.96
N PHE A 303 -7.16 -4.20 -13.21
CA PHE A 303 -6.82 -5.21 -12.21
C PHE A 303 -5.86 -6.20 -12.88
N HIS A 304 -4.63 -6.31 -12.38
CA HIS A 304 -3.62 -7.18 -12.98
C HIS A 304 -3.05 -8.15 -11.94
N PHE A 305 -3.00 -9.44 -12.28
CA PHE A 305 -2.21 -10.39 -11.52
C PHE A 305 -0.74 -10.22 -11.88
N MET A 306 0.07 -9.79 -10.93
CA MET A 306 1.49 -9.61 -11.18
C MET A 306 2.19 -10.99 -11.27
N PRO A 307 3.23 -11.12 -12.11
CA PRO A 307 3.88 -12.41 -12.34
C PRO A 307 4.75 -12.88 -11.15
N ARG A 308 5.25 -11.95 -10.35
CA ARG A 308 6.12 -12.17 -9.19
C ARG A 308 6.02 -10.96 -8.24
N GLY A 309 6.59 -11.11 -7.04
CA GLY A 309 6.58 -10.10 -5.99
C GLY A 309 5.64 -10.42 -4.83
N GLY A 310 5.87 -9.78 -3.69
CA GLY A 310 5.07 -9.86 -2.47
C GLY A 310 4.59 -8.48 -2.02
N HIS A 311 4.66 -8.25 -0.71
CA HIS A 311 4.08 -7.08 -0.05
C HIS A 311 4.82 -5.76 -0.36
N PHE A 312 6.16 -5.79 -0.38
CA PHE A 312 7.01 -4.61 -0.56
C PHE A 312 7.24 -4.29 -2.05
N ALA A 313 6.15 -4.25 -2.83
CA ALA A 313 6.18 -4.22 -4.30
C ALA A 313 7.11 -3.16 -4.89
N ALA A 314 7.13 -1.94 -4.32
CA ALA A 314 7.95 -0.83 -4.81
C ALA A 314 9.46 -1.05 -4.62
N LEU A 315 9.86 -1.78 -3.58
CA LEU A 315 11.26 -2.09 -3.28
C LEU A 315 11.71 -3.41 -3.92
N GLU A 316 10.79 -4.39 -4.02
CA GLU A 316 11.05 -5.74 -4.53
C GLU A 316 11.02 -5.81 -6.06
N GLU A 317 10.00 -5.21 -6.68
CA GLU A 317 9.71 -5.33 -8.11
C GLU A 317 9.33 -3.95 -8.69
N ALA A 318 10.21 -2.97 -8.47
CA ALA A 318 10.00 -1.56 -8.82
C ALA A 318 9.53 -1.34 -10.28
N GLU A 319 10.16 -2.03 -11.23
CA GLU A 319 9.81 -1.95 -12.66
C GLU A 319 8.39 -2.43 -12.94
N LEU A 320 8.01 -3.58 -12.36
CA LEU A 320 6.67 -4.14 -12.54
C LEU A 320 5.60 -3.20 -11.98
N LEU A 321 5.85 -2.61 -10.80
CA LEU A 321 4.89 -1.65 -10.22
C LEU A 321 4.84 -0.34 -11.02
N ALA A 322 5.99 0.16 -11.51
CA ALA A 322 6.05 1.39 -12.32
C ALA A 322 5.28 1.22 -13.64
N GLU A 323 5.50 0.12 -14.34
CA GLU A 323 4.78 -0.22 -15.57
C GLU A 323 3.27 -0.28 -15.32
N ASP A 324 2.84 -0.92 -14.23
CA ASP A 324 1.42 -1.02 -13.88
C ASP A 324 0.78 0.34 -13.61
N ILE A 325 1.48 1.22 -12.87
CA ILE A 325 1.06 2.60 -12.61
C ILE A 325 0.93 3.38 -13.92
N LEU A 326 1.93 3.31 -14.80
CA LEU A 326 1.93 4.00 -16.10
C LEU A 326 0.75 3.53 -16.97
N GLN A 327 0.51 2.22 -17.05
CA GLN A 327 -0.61 1.65 -17.80
C GLN A 327 -1.96 2.07 -17.22
N PHE A 328 -2.11 2.05 -15.89
CA PHE A 328 -3.31 2.52 -15.20
C PHE A 328 -3.61 3.99 -15.53
N VAL A 329 -2.61 4.87 -15.38
CA VAL A 329 -2.76 6.30 -15.67
C VAL A 329 -3.11 6.53 -17.14
N GLY A 330 -2.52 5.76 -18.06
CA GLY A 330 -2.88 5.80 -19.48
C GLY A 330 -4.33 5.47 -19.76
N LYS A 331 -4.93 4.52 -19.04
CA LYS A 331 -6.37 4.23 -19.15
C LYS A 331 -7.22 5.39 -18.62
N VAL A 332 -6.87 5.92 -17.45
CA VAL A 332 -7.60 7.03 -16.81
C VAL A 332 -7.59 8.30 -17.68
N GLU A 333 -6.42 8.69 -18.19
CA GLU A 333 -6.28 9.92 -19.00
C GLU A 333 -7.03 9.78 -20.34
N LYS A 334 -7.00 8.60 -20.96
CA LYS A 334 -7.78 8.33 -22.19
C LYS A 334 -9.27 8.48 -21.91
N GLU A 335 -9.81 7.84 -20.87
CA GLU A 335 -11.24 7.95 -20.52
C GLU A 335 -11.69 9.39 -20.22
N GLN A 336 -10.85 10.18 -19.54
CA GLN A 336 -11.14 11.58 -19.26
C GLN A 336 -11.19 12.43 -20.54
N LEU A 337 -10.28 12.19 -21.49
CA LEU A 337 -10.29 12.86 -22.80
C LEU A 337 -11.55 12.53 -23.61
N TRP A 338 -11.96 11.26 -23.63
CA TRP A 338 -13.21 10.83 -24.28
C TRP A 338 -14.44 11.51 -23.66
N THR A 339 -14.48 11.61 -22.33
CA THR A 339 -15.59 12.26 -21.61
C THR A 339 -15.66 13.76 -21.90
N LYS A 340 -14.51 14.44 -21.94
CA LYS A 340 -14.44 15.88 -22.26
C LYS A 340 -14.87 16.20 -23.70
N LYS A 341 -14.60 15.32 -24.68
CA LYS A 341 -15.03 15.51 -26.08
C LYS A 341 -16.54 15.34 -26.31
N ARG A 342 -17.26 14.72 -25.37
CA ARG A 342 -18.71 14.45 -25.46
C ARG A 342 -19.57 15.48 -24.75
N LYS A 343 -18.98 16.28 -23.85
CA LYS A 343 -19.62 17.46 -23.25
C LYS A 343 -19.35 18.66 -24.14
#